data_AF-A0ABD4KUS3-F1
#
_entry.id   AF-A0ABD4KUS3-F1
#
_cell.length_a   1.000
_cell.length_b   1.000
_cell.length_c   1.000
_cell.angle_alpha   90.00
_cell.angle_beta   90.00
_cell.angle_gamma   90.00
#
_symmetry.space_group_name_H-M   'P 1'
#
loop_
_entity.id
_entity.type
_entity.pdbx_description
1 polymer ?
#
loop_
_entity_poly.entity_id
_entity_poly.type
_entity_poly.pdbx_seq_one_letter_code
_entity_poly.pdbx_strand_id
1 'polypeptide(L)'
;WASCDELRGGMDASQYKDYVLTMLFMKYVSDKYKGDPYGMIVVPQGASFDDMVALKGDKEIGDKINKVISALAEENDLKGVIDVADFNDEDKLGKGKEMVDRLGKL
;
A
#
# COMPACT_ATOMS: atom_id res chain seq x y z
N TRP A 1 5.63 -13.23 -1.33
CA TRP A 1 6.98 -13.31 -0.73
C TRP A 1 8.03 -12.76 -1.69
N ALA A 2 8.07 -13.23 -2.95
CA ALA A 2 8.95 -12.65 -3.99
C ALA A 2 8.73 -11.14 -4.25
N SER A 3 7.47 -10.66 -4.32
CA SER A 3 7.17 -9.22 -4.49
C SER A 3 7.65 -8.33 -3.33
N CYS A 4 7.85 -8.90 -2.14
CA CYS A 4 8.36 -8.16 -1.00
C CYS A 4 9.89 -7.99 -1.14
N ASP A 5 10.63 -9.05 -1.51
CA ASP A 5 12.09 -9.00 -1.67
C ASP A 5 12.55 -7.97 -2.72
N GLU A 6 11.75 -7.73 -3.76
CA GLU A 6 12.08 -6.73 -4.79
C GLU A 6 11.95 -5.27 -4.29
N LEU A 7 11.10 -5.01 -3.30
CA LEU A 7 10.92 -3.69 -2.70
C LEU A 7 11.99 -3.33 -1.67
N ARG A 8 12.84 -4.28 -1.28
CA ARG A 8 13.93 -4.05 -0.33
C ARG A 8 15.02 -3.10 -0.87
N GLY A 9 15.04 -2.85 -2.19
CA GLY A 9 16.10 -2.12 -2.89
C GLY A 9 16.72 -0.95 -2.12
N GLY A 10 17.87 -1.21 -1.47
CA GLY A 10 18.68 -0.22 -0.73
C GLY A 10 18.10 0.32 0.58
N MET A 11 16.89 -0.10 0.97
CA MET A 11 16.18 0.46 2.13
C MET A 11 16.62 -0.21 3.44
N ASP A 12 16.75 0.58 4.52
CA ASP A 12 17.02 0.04 5.85
C ASP A 12 15.89 -0.90 6.30
N ALA A 13 16.23 -1.96 7.05
CA ALA A 13 15.27 -2.98 7.46
C ALA A 13 14.10 -2.40 8.29
N SER A 14 14.35 -1.36 9.08
CA SER A 14 13.30 -0.70 9.88
C SER A 14 12.29 0.02 8.99
N GLN A 15 12.76 0.66 7.92
CA GLN A 15 11.90 1.38 6.99
C GLN A 15 11.09 0.40 6.14
N TYR A 16 11.75 -0.62 5.59
CA TYR A 16 11.10 -1.64 4.78
C TYR A 16 10.01 -2.41 5.55
N LYS A 17 10.21 -2.63 6.86
CA LYS A 17 9.22 -3.27 7.74
C LYS A 17 7.87 -2.56 7.67
N ASP A 18 7.84 -1.23 7.75
CA ASP A 18 6.58 -0.48 7.80
C ASP A 18 5.81 -0.60 6.48
N TYR A 19 6.48 -0.49 5.33
CA TYR A 19 5.86 -0.72 4.01
C TYR A 19 5.29 -2.12 3.87
N VAL A 20 6.06 -3.15 4.24
CA VAL A 20 5.62 -4.54 4.10
C VAL A 20 4.45 -4.84 5.03
N LEU A 21 4.46 -4.36 6.26
CA LEU A 21 3.37 -4.56 7.22
C LEU A 21 2.09 -3.88 6.73
N THR A 22 2.15 -2.64 6.25
CA THR A 22 1.00 -1.95 5.65
C THR A 22 0.44 -2.73 4.47
N MET A 23 1.29 -3.24 3.58
CA MET A 23 0.80 -4.00 2.42
C MET A 23 0.21 -5.36 2.79
N LEU A 24 0.82 -6.08 3.74
CA LEU A 24 0.26 -7.34 4.24
C LEU A 24 -1.10 -7.11 4.89
N PHE A 25 -1.24 -6.00 5.63
CA PHE A 25 -2.51 -5.60 6.21
C PHE A 25 -3.56 -5.30 5.14
N MET A 26 -3.25 -4.44 4.17
CA MET A 26 -4.15 -4.10 3.05
C MET A 26 -4.59 -5.35 2.29
N LYS A 27 -3.66 -6.25 1.99
CA LYS A 27 -3.95 -7.52 1.34
C LYS A 27 -4.88 -8.40 2.19
N TYR A 28 -4.55 -8.59 3.47
CA TYR A 28 -5.37 -9.42 4.36
C TYR A 28 -6.79 -8.87 4.53
N VAL A 29 -6.92 -7.56 4.72
CA VAL A 29 -8.21 -6.88 4.88
C VAL A 29 -9.04 -7.00 3.61
N SER A 30 -8.41 -6.75 2.46
CA SER A 30 -9.09 -6.87 1.17
C SER A 30 -9.51 -8.30 0.88
N ASP A 31 -8.64 -9.28 1.09
CA ASP A 31 -8.97 -10.69 0.85
C ASP A 31 -10.07 -11.20 1.79
N LYS A 32 -10.14 -10.68 3.02
CA LYS A 32 -11.06 -11.16 4.05
C LYS A 32 -12.40 -10.43 4.11
N TYR A 33 -12.41 -9.12 3.92
CA TYR A 33 -13.58 -8.26 4.19
C TYR A 33 -14.13 -7.57 2.94
N LYS A 34 -13.50 -7.72 1.77
CA LYS A 34 -14.04 -7.15 0.53
C LYS A 34 -15.41 -7.74 0.23
N GLY A 35 -16.43 -6.88 0.30
CA GLY A 35 -17.82 -7.27 0.06
C GLY A 35 -18.52 -7.91 1.26
N ASP A 36 -17.88 -7.93 2.44
CA ASP A 36 -18.52 -8.34 3.69
C ASP A 36 -19.00 -7.11 4.48
N PRO A 37 -20.31 -6.79 4.47
CA PRO A 37 -20.87 -5.66 5.21
C PRO A 37 -20.85 -5.86 6.74
N TYR A 38 -20.51 -7.04 7.23
CA TYR A 38 -20.38 -7.36 8.66
C TYR A 38 -18.93 -7.59 9.09
N GLY A 39 -17.97 -7.29 8.20
CA GLY A 39 -16.55 -7.36 8.51
C GLY A 39 -16.17 -6.42 9.66
N MET A 40 -15.17 -6.81 10.47
CA MET A 40 -14.61 -5.92 11.51
C MET A 40 -13.92 -4.70 10.90
N ILE A 41 -13.54 -4.77 9.62
CA ILE A 41 -12.91 -3.69 8.88
C ILE A 41 -13.76 -3.44 7.63
N VAL A 42 -14.19 -2.19 7.47
CA VAL A 42 -14.91 -1.70 6.31
C VAL A 42 -13.91 -1.39 5.21
N VAL A 43 -14.07 -2.01 4.04
CA VAL A 43 -13.24 -1.70 2.87
C VAL A 43 -14.06 -0.78 1.95
N PRO A 44 -13.83 0.54 1.96
CA PRO A 44 -14.57 1.44 1.09
C PRO A 44 -14.28 1.14 -0.38
N GLN A 45 -15.22 1.51 -1.25
CA GLN A 45 -15.08 1.30 -2.69
C GLN A 45 -13.85 2.08 -3.20
N GLY A 46 -12.94 1.38 -3.89
CA GLY A 46 -11.70 1.99 -4.38
C GLY A 46 -10.54 1.96 -3.37
N ALA A 47 -10.74 1.40 -2.17
CA ALA A 47 -9.70 1.30 -1.14
C ALA A 47 -9.24 -0.15 -0.89
N SER A 48 -9.40 -1.04 -1.87
CA SER A 48 -8.97 -2.42 -1.76
C SER A 48 -7.57 -2.66 -2.33
N PHE A 49 -6.98 -3.80 -2.01
CA PHE A 49 -5.69 -4.22 -2.55
C PHE A 49 -5.74 -4.38 -4.08
N ASP A 50 -6.88 -4.78 -4.63
CA ASP A 50 -7.06 -4.86 -6.09
C ASP A 50 -7.01 -3.47 -6.73
N ASP A 51 -7.52 -2.44 -6.05
CA ASP A 51 -7.42 -1.06 -6.51
C ASP A 51 -5.96 -0.60 -6.48
N MET A 52 -5.18 -0.97 -5.45
CA MET A 52 -3.73 -0.72 -5.44
C MET A 52 -3.01 -1.40 -6.60
N VAL A 53 -3.36 -2.64 -6.92
CA VAL A 53 -2.80 -3.39 -8.04
C VAL A 53 -3.20 -2.80 -9.39
N ALA A 54 -4.41 -2.26 -9.51
CA ALA A 54 -4.87 -1.59 -10.73
C ALA A 54 -4.10 -0.28 -11.02
N LEU A 55 -3.44 0.31 -10.02
CA LEU A 55 -2.61 1.52 -10.18
C LEU A 55 -1.22 1.22 -10.76
N LYS A 56 -0.86 -0.05 -10.99
CA LYS A 56 0.43 -0.43 -11.57
C LYS A 56 0.64 0.23 -12.94
N GLY A 57 1.79 0.89 -13.10
CA GLY A 57 2.14 1.63 -14.32
C GLY A 57 1.66 3.07 -14.33
N ASP A 58 0.91 3.53 -13.32
CA ASP A 58 0.55 4.93 -13.16
C ASP A 58 1.76 5.76 -12.71
N LYS A 59 1.91 6.97 -13.25
CA LYS A 59 3.00 7.89 -12.89
C LYS A 59 2.89 8.41 -11.46
N GLU A 60 1.68 8.41 -10.91
CA GLU A 60 1.36 8.89 -9.57
C GLU A 60 0.99 7.72 -8.64
N ILE A 61 1.48 6.52 -8.93
CA ILE A 61 1.16 5.29 -8.17
C ILE A 61 1.43 5.45 -6.67
N GLY A 62 2.51 6.12 -6.27
CA GLY A 62 2.84 6.35 -4.86
C GLY A 62 1.78 7.16 -4.12
N ASP A 63 1.43 8.34 -4.65
CA ASP A 63 0.39 9.20 -4.09
C ASP A 63 -0.99 8.53 -4.09
N LYS A 64 -1.33 7.79 -5.16
CA LYS A 64 -2.60 7.07 -5.24
C LYS A 64 -2.68 5.92 -4.23
N ILE A 65 -1.59 5.16 -4.02
CA ILE A 65 -1.53 4.13 -2.98
C ILE A 65 -1.71 4.76 -1.60
N ASN A 66 -1.03 5.88 -1.31
CA ASN A 66 -1.21 6.60 -0.05
C ASN A 66 -2.68 6.98 0.18
N LYS A 67 -3.36 7.53 -0.83
CA LYS A 67 -4.79 7.88 -0.76
C LYS A 67 -5.69 6.68 -0.49
N VAL A 68 -5.41 5.54 -1.12
CA VAL A 68 -6.13 4.28 -0.88
C VAL A 68 -5.99 3.83 0.58
N ILE A 69 -4.76 3.82 1.09
CA ILE A 69 -4.47 3.43 2.48
C ILE A 69 -5.11 4.43 3.45
N SER A 70 -5.00 5.73 3.19
CA SER A 70 -5.62 6.77 4.03
C SER A 70 -7.13 6.65 4.07
N ALA A 71 -7.80 6.35 2.95
CA ALA A 71 -9.25 6.14 2.92
C ALA A 71 -9.66 4.93 3.78
N LEU A 72 -8.90 3.83 3.70
CA LEU A 72 -9.14 2.67 4.55
C LEU A 72 -8.84 2.97 6.03
N ALA A 73 -7.80 3.76 6.32
CA ALA A 73 -7.45 4.16 7.68
C ALA A 73 -8.51 5.09 8.30
N GLU A 74 -9.05 6.02 7.52
CA GLU A 74 -10.12 6.94 7.92
C GLU A 74 -11.39 6.21 8.29
N GLU A 75 -11.84 5.29 7.44
CA GLU A 75 -13.10 4.55 7.65
C GLU A 75 -13.05 3.63 8.88
N ASN A 76 -11.84 3.21 9.29
CA ASN A 76 -11.64 2.20 10.34
C ASN A 76 -10.93 2.73 11.59
N ASP A 77 -10.71 4.04 11.70
CA ASP A 77 -9.99 4.66 12.82
C ASP A 77 -8.56 4.09 13.01
N LEU A 78 -7.89 3.76 11.90
CA LEU A 78 -6.53 3.18 11.85
C LEU A 78 -5.46 4.20 11.44
N LYS A 79 -5.77 5.50 11.49
CA LYS A 79 -4.79 6.57 11.25
C LYS A 79 -3.63 6.49 12.24
N GLY A 80 -2.42 6.71 11.74
CA GLY A 80 -1.16 6.54 12.46
C GLY A 80 -0.73 5.10 12.69
N VAL A 81 -1.49 4.10 12.21
CA VAL A 81 -1.17 2.68 12.35
C VAL A 81 -0.76 2.08 11.01
N ILE A 82 -1.57 2.29 9.96
CA ILE A 82 -1.37 1.67 8.65
C ILE A 82 -0.89 2.65 7.57
N ASP A 83 -1.03 3.95 7.79
CA ASP A 83 -0.68 5.06 6.90
C ASP A 83 0.67 5.71 7.24
N VAL A 84 1.50 5.04 8.05
CA VAL A 84 2.82 5.54 8.47
C VAL A 84 3.84 5.49 7.33
N ALA A 85 3.67 4.54 6.41
CA ALA A 85 4.53 4.34 5.25
C ALA A 85 4.12 5.25 4.09
N ASP A 86 5.07 6.03 3.57
CA ASP A 86 4.86 6.95 2.44
C ASP A 86 5.30 6.32 1.11
N PHE A 87 4.35 5.83 0.33
CA PHE A 87 4.62 5.20 -0.97
C PHE A 87 5.02 6.20 -2.06
N ASN A 88 5.02 7.50 -1.78
CA ASN A 88 5.49 8.55 -2.67
C ASN A 88 6.86 9.13 -2.25
N ASP A 89 7.55 8.48 -1.30
CA ASP A 89 8.88 8.89 -0.84
C ASP A 89 9.94 8.59 -1.92
N GLU A 90 10.34 9.63 -2.64
CA GLU A 90 11.33 9.57 -3.72
C GLU A 90 12.74 9.16 -3.25
N ASP A 91 13.10 9.46 -1.99
CA ASP A 91 14.42 9.12 -1.45
C ASP A 91 14.51 7.61 -1.14
N LYS A 92 13.38 6.99 -0.81
CA LYS A 92 13.28 5.56 -0.50
C LYS A 92 12.90 4.70 -1.70
N LEU A 93 11.97 5.16 -2.52
CA LEU A 93 11.37 4.40 -3.62
C LEU A 93 11.90 4.80 -5.00
N GLY A 94 12.77 5.80 -5.07
CA GLY A 94 13.36 6.30 -6.32
C GLY A 94 12.46 7.33 -7.01
N LYS A 95 12.96 7.92 -8.11
CA LYS A 95 12.28 9.04 -8.77
C LYS A 95 11.59 8.62 -10.06
N GLY A 96 10.39 9.16 -10.28
CA GLY A 96 9.62 8.98 -11.50
C GLY A 96 9.49 7.50 -11.89
N LYS A 97 10.13 7.10 -12.99
CA LYS A 97 10.01 5.73 -13.52
C LYS A 97 10.50 4.65 -12.55
N GLU A 98 11.54 4.91 -11.75
CA GLU A 98 12.05 3.90 -10.81
C GLU A 98 11.01 3.55 -9.73
N MET A 99 10.29 4.55 -9.22
CA MET A 99 9.19 4.33 -8.28
C MET A 99 8.07 3.54 -8.92
N VAL A 100 7.67 3.91 -10.14
CA VAL A 100 6.63 3.20 -10.89
C VAL A 100 7.02 1.74 -11.14
N ASP A 101 8.26 1.49 -11.52
CA ASP A 101 8.76 0.14 -11.77
C ASP A 101 8.87 -0.68 -10.47
N ARG A 102 9.27 -0.06 -9.34
CA ARG A 102 9.32 -0.73 -8.02
C ARG A 102 7.94 -1.06 -7.48
N LEU A 103 7.02 -0.10 -7.49
CA LEU A 103 5.64 -0.32 -7.03
C LEU A 103 4.84 -1.16 -8.05
N GLY A 104 5.24 -1.15 -9.32
CA GLY A 104 4.71 -2.01 -10.37
C GLY A 104 4.94 -3.50 -10.14
N LYS A 105 5.96 -3.87 -9.34
CA LYS A 105 6.32 -5.25 -8.97
C LYS A 105 5.53 -5.83 -7.79
N LEU A 106 4.63 -5.04 -7.22
CA LEU A 106 3.58 -5.51 -6.31
C LEU A 106 2.67 -6.54 -6.97
#